data_AF-A0AAV0AW82-F1
#
_entry.id   AF-A0AAV0AW82-F1
#
_cell.length_a   1.000
_cell.length_b   1.000
_cell.length_c   1.000
_cell.angle_alpha   90.00
_cell.angle_beta   90.00
_cell.angle_gamma   90.00
#
_symmetry.space_group_name_H-M   'P 1'
#
loop_
_entity.id
_entity.type
_entity.pdbx_description
1 polymer ?
#
loop_
_entity_poly.entity_id
_entity_poly.type
_entity_poly.pdbx_seq_one_letter_code
_entity_poly.pdbx_strand_id
1 'polypeptide(L)'
;MSLTTSVLGVKLLQEVEKVYQSILTPEAIKFLATLHRYFKPTRRSLLQLRQLQQACLDAGGLLDFNLQTSWIREDLTWQAASPAPGLYSRFNSPHSLIERDCRVEITGLLIVRWLSMP
;
A
#
# COMPACT_ATOMS: atom_id res chain seq x y z
N MET A 1 -28.60 -11.22 1.27
CA MET A 1 -29.23 -10.00 0.69
C MET A 1 -28.07 -9.16 0.21
N SER A 2 -27.79 -9.21 -1.10
CA SER A 2 -26.59 -8.61 -1.66
C SER A 2 -26.64 -7.09 -1.54
N LEU A 3 -25.70 -6.50 -0.81
CA LEU A 3 -25.53 -5.05 -0.75
C LEU A 3 -24.94 -4.59 -2.08
N THR A 4 -25.80 -4.20 -3.02
CA THR A 4 -25.38 -3.59 -4.29
C THR A 4 -24.68 -2.28 -3.97
N THR A 5 -23.35 -2.26 -4.04
CA THR A 5 -22.54 -1.05 -3.80
C THR A 5 -22.94 0.03 -4.79
N SER A 6 -23.43 1.17 -4.29
CA SER A 6 -23.90 2.32 -5.08
C SER A 6 -22.75 3.16 -5.69
N VAL A 7 -21.49 2.82 -5.40
CA VAL A 7 -20.32 3.59 -5.85
C VAL A 7 -19.89 3.16 -7.27
N LEU A 8 -19.94 4.11 -8.21
CA LEU A 8 -19.53 3.92 -9.60
C LEU A 8 -18.11 3.32 -9.73
N GLY A 9 -18.00 2.22 -10.48
CA GLY A 9 -16.73 1.58 -10.81
C GLY A 9 -16.11 0.76 -9.67
N VAL A 10 -16.86 0.46 -8.61
CA VAL A 10 -16.43 -0.43 -7.52
C VAL A 10 -17.24 -1.73 -7.57
N LYS A 11 -16.55 -2.86 -7.51
CA LYS A 11 -17.15 -4.19 -7.44
C LYS A 11 -16.66 -4.91 -6.19
N LEU A 12 -17.58 -5.35 -5.35
CA LEU A 12 -17.28 -6.29 -4.28
C LEU A 12 -17.30 -7.71 -4.85
N LEU A 13 -16.24 -8.48 -4.61
CA LEU A 13 -16.07 -9.82 -5.19
C LEU A 13 -16.82 -10.90 -4.42
N GLN A 14 -17.06 -10.69 -3.13
CA GLN A 14 -17.71 -11.63 -2.22
C GLN A 14 -18.91 -10.96 -1.55
N GLU A 15 -19.86 -11.76 -1.07
CA GLU A 15 -20.95 -11.24 -0.23
C GLU A 15 -20.37 -10.73 1.09
N VAL A 16 -20.76 -9.52 1.47
CA VAL A 16 -20.27 -8.88 2.70
C VAL A 16 -21.00 -9.49 3.88
N GLU A 17 -20.27 -10.26 4.70
CA GLU A 17 -20.78 -10.76 5.97
C GLU A 17 -21.18 -9.60 6.88
N LYS A 18 -22.18 -9.81 7.75
CA LYS A 18 -22.70 -8.80 8.67
C LYS A 18 -21.61 -8.15 9.52
N VAL A 19 -20.58 -8.92 9.90
CA VAL A 19 -19.44 -8.44 10.70
C VAL A 19 -18.69 -7.30 10.00
N TYR A 20 -18.62 -7.32 8.68
CA TYR A 20 -17.87 -6.35 7.88
C TYR A 20 -18.69 -5.14 7.43
N GLN A 21 -20.01 -5.14 7.64
CA GLN A 21 -20.88 -4.02 7.22
C GLN A 21 -20.55 -2.71 7.95
N SER A 22 -20.04 -2.80 9.18
CA SER A 22 -19.59 -1.65 9.96
C SER A 22 -18.29 -1.02 9.41
N ILE A 23 -17.48 -1.80 8.70
CA ILE A 23 -16.20 -1.37 8.11
C ILE A 23 -16.42 -0.90 6.67
N LEU A 24 -17.20 -1.66 5.89
CA LEU A 24 -17.49 -1.39 4.48
C LEU A 24 -18.73 -0.51 4.32
N THR A 25 -18.75 0.61 5.03
CA THR A 25 -19.81 1.61 4.86
C THR A 25 -19.72 2.26 3.48
N PRO A 26 -20.83 2.81 2.94
CA PRO A 26 -20.82 3.50 1.65
C PRO A 26 -19.77 4.64 1.58
N GLU A 27 -19.57 5.36 2.68
CA GLU A 27 -18.57 6.43 2.81
C GLU A 27 -17.15 5.89 2.74
N ALA A 28 -16.87 4.78 3.45
CA ALA A 28 -15.57 4.11 3.42
C ALA A 28 -15.25 3.60 2.01
N ILE A 29 -16.22 3.00 1.33
CA ILE A 29 -16.05 2.52 -0.05
C ILE A 29 -15.77 3.69 -1.01
N LYS A 30 -16.48 4.81 -0.87
CA LYS A 30 -16.23 6.01 -1.68
C LYS A 30 -14.85 6.60 -1.44
N PHE A 31 -14.39 6.61 -0.19
CA PHE A 31 -13.04 7.04 0.17
C PHE A 31 -11.97 6.13 -0.46
N LEU A 32 -12.10 4.81 -0.31
CA LEU A 32 -11.19 3.82 -0.91
C LEU A 32 -11.14 3.94 -2.44
N ALA A 33 -12.29 4.11 -3.09
CA ALA A 33 -12.38 4.33 -4.53
C ALA A 33 -11.58 5.58 -4.97
N THR A 34 -11.63 6.63 -4.17
CA THR A 34 -10.93 7.89 -4.44
C THR A 34 -9.42 7.73 -4.28
N LEU A 35 -8.97 7.12 -3.18
CA LEU A 35 -7.55 6.78 -2.98
C LEU A 35 -7.01 5.93 -4.12
N HIS A 36 -7.74 4.88 -4.49
CA HIS A 36 -7.30 3.98 -5.54
C HIS A 36 -7.19 4.70 -6.89
N ARG A 37 -8.17 5.53 -7.28
CA ARG A 37 -8.10 6.31 -8.52
C ARG A 37 -6.89 7.24 -8.56
N TYR A 38 -6.58 7.90 -7.44
CA TYR A 38 -5.48 8.85 -7.38
C TYR A 38 -4.09 8.18 -7.39
N PHE A 39 -3.90 7.12 -6.59
CA PHE A 39 -2.59 6.51 -6.38
C PHE A 39 -2.28 5.29 -7.27
N LYS A 40 -3.28 4.69 -7.95
CA LYS A 40 -3.08 3.52 -8.82
C LYS A 40 -2.00 3.75 -9.89
N PRO A 41 -1.97 4.88 -10.64
CA PRO A 41 -0.98 5.07 -11.69
C PRO A 41 0.45 5.05 -11.14
N THR A 42 0.73 5.86 -10.12
CA THR A 42 2.06 5.94 -9.47
C THR A 42 2.48 4.59 -8.90
N ARG A 43 1.57 3.87 -8.22
CA ARG A 43 1.84 2.53 -7.70
C ARG A 43 2.29 1.56 -8.80
N ARG A 44 1.64 1.59 -9.96
CA ARG A 44 2.01 0.74 -11.10
C ARG A 44 3.40 1.09 -11.65
N SER A 45 3.69 2.38 -11.83
CA SER A 45 5.00 2.84 -12.30
C SER A 45 6.13 2.41 -11.35
N LEU A 46 5.93 2.55 -10.04
CA LEU A 46 6.92 2.13 -9.03
C LEU A 46 7.16 0.61 -9.02
N LEU A 47 6.12 -0.20 -9.25
CA LEU A 47 6.26 -1.65 -9.35
C LEU A 47 7.05 -2.06 -10.61
N GLN A 48 6.90 -1.34 -11.72
CA GLN A 48 7.71 -1.56 -12.92
C GLN A 48 9.17 -1.15 -12.68
N LEU A 49 9.42 0.01 -12.05
CA LEU A 49 10.76 0.43 -11.67
C LEU A 49 11.46 -0.59 -10.76
N ARG A 50 10.72 -1.24 -9.86
CA ARG A 50 11.27 -2.34 -9.04
C ARG A 50 11.76 -3.51 -9.88
N GLN A 51 11.03 -3.91 -10.92
CA GLN A 51 11.45 -4.99 -11.82
C GLN A 51 12.71 -4.60 -12.59
N LEU A 52 12.78 -3.36 -13.07
CA LEU A 52 13.97 -2.84 -13.76
C LEU A 52 15.19 -2.82 -12.83
N GLN A 53 15.03 -2.33 -11.60
CA GLN A 53 16.10 -2.32 -10.61
C GLN A 53 16.58 -3.75 -10.29
N GLN A 54 15.66 -4.70 -10.15
CA GLN A 54 16.00 -6.10 -9.92
C GLN A 54 16.83 -6.68 -11.06
N ALA A 55 16.44 -6.44 -12.32
CA ALA A 55 17.21 -6.89 -13.49
C ALA A 55 18.64 -6.32 -13.52
N CYS A 56 18.83 -5.06 -13.10
CA CYS A 56 20.17 -4.48 -12.99
C CYS A 56 21.02 -5.18 -11.92
N LEU A 57 20.42 -5.55 -10.78
CA LEU A 57 21.12 -6.27 -9.71
C LEU A 57 21.47 -7.70 -10.16
N ASP A 58 20.54 -8.38 -10.83
CA ASP A 58 20.75 -9.74 -11.35
C ASP A 58 21.86 -9.78 -12.41
N ALA A 59 22.05 -8.68 -13.17
CA ALA A 59 23.15 -8.51 -14.11
C ALA A 59 24.51 -8.21 -13.44
N GLY A 60 24.58 -8.22 -12.10
CA GLY A 60 25.80 -7.94 -11.33
C GLY A 60 25.90 -6.51 -10.80
N GLY A 61 24.82 -5.73 -10.86
CA GLY A 61 24.77 -4.40 -10.26
C GLY A 61 24.94 -4.44 -8.74
N LEU A 62 25.68 -3.48 -8.19
CA LEU A 62 25.90 -3.34 -6.75
C LEU A 62 24.88 -2.40 -6.11
N LEU A 63 24.50 -2.71 -4.87
CA LEU A 63 23.72 -1.81 -4.03
C LEU A 63 24.67 -0.82 -3.37
N ASP A 64 24.55 0.45 -3.74
CA ASP A 64 25.32 1.55 -3.14
C ASP A 64 24.47 2.82 -3.02
N PHE A 65 24.95 3.81 -2.29
CA PHE A 65 24.28 5.09 -2.10
C PHE A 65 24.26 5.92 -3.37
N ASN A 66 23.09 6.50 -3.69
CA ASN A 66 22.97 7.44 -4.79
C ASN A 66 23.74 8.74 -4.46
N LEU A 67 24.62 9.15 -5.36
CA LEU A 67 25.40 10.39 -5.28
C LEU A 67 24.52 11.64 -5.43
N GLN A 68 23.45 11.58 -6.22
CA GLN A 68 22.55 12.74 -6.43
C GLN A 68 21.82 13.17 -5.16
N THR A 69 21.70 12.27 -4.17
CA THR A 69 21.04 12.54 -2.89
C THR A 69 22.03 12.63 -1.73
N SER A 70 23.33 12.80 -1.99
CA SER A 70 24.35 12.94 -0.94
C SER A 70 24.13 14.16 -0.06
N TRP A 71 23.78 15.30 -0.66
CA TRP A 71 23.53 16.56 0.02
C TRP A 71 22.42 16.45 1.10
N ILE A 72 21.42 15.58 0.91
CA ILE A 72 20.37 15.33 1.91
C ILE A 72 20.95 14.62 3.14
N ARG A 73 21.90 13.70 2.94
CA ARG A 73 22.55 12.95 4.03
C ARG A 73 23.57 13.78 4.79
N GLU A 74 24.18 14.74 4.11
CA GLU A 74 25.23 15.61 4.66
C GLU A 74 24.66 16.84 5.39
N ASP A 75 23.39 17.16 5.19
CA ASP A 75 22.71 18.25 5.88
C ASP A 75 22.39 17.92 7.34
N LEU A 76 23.17 18.48 8.28
CA LEU A 76 22.98 18.32 9.73
C LEU A 76 21.83 19.14 10.30
N THR A 77 21.25 20.06 9.52
CA THR A 77 20.16 20.94 9.97
C THR A 77 18.79 20.29 9.78
N TRP A 78 18.68 19.34 8.85
CA TRP A 78 17.43 18.68 8.56
C TRP A 78 17.02 17.70 9.67
N GLN A 79 15.77 17.81 10.12
CA GLN A 79 15.15 16.89 11.07
C GLN A 79 13.73 16.55 10.63
N ALA A 80 13.29 15.32 10.92
CA ALA A 80 11.93 14.89 10.65
C ALA A 80 10.92 15.63 11.56
N ALA A 81 9.64 15.59 11.19
CA ALA A 81 8.57 16.16 12.00
C ALA A 81 8.51 15.53 13.40
N SER A 82 8.21 16.34 14.41
CA SER A 82 8.09 15.89 15.79
C SER A 82 7.10 14.71 15.90
N PRO A 83 7.44 13.66 16.68
CA PRO A 83 6.55 12.53 16.88
C PRO A 83 5.19 12.96 17.46
N ALA A 84 4.12 12.30 17.03
CA ALA A 84 2.81 12.49 17.64
C ALA A 84 2.79 11.96 19.10
N PRO A 85 1.90 12.48 19.97
CA PRO A 85 1.70 11.96 21.32
C PRO A 85 1.50 10.44 21.31
N GLY A 86 2.19 9.73 22.22
CA GLY A 86 2.16 8.27 22.29
C GLY A 86 3.20 7.54 21.42
N LEU A 87 3.92 8.24 20.53
CA LEU A 87 4.98 7.65 19.69
C LEU A 87 6.41 7.87 20.21
N TYR A 88 6.59 8.54 21.36
CA TYR A 88 7.91 8.84 21.93
C TYR A 88 8.62 7.59 22.52
N SER A 89 7.86 6.62 23.03
CA SER A 89 8.39 5.42 23.67
C SER A 89 7.81 4.17 23.01
N ARG A 90 8.63 3.46 22.23
CA ARG A 90 8.22 2.32 21.38
C ARG A 90 8.81 0.97 21.81
N PHE A 91 9.45 0.92 22.98
CA PHE A 91 10.24 -0.23 23.45
C PHE A 91 9.46 -1.54 23.58
N ASN A 92 8.15 -1.48 23.87
CA ASN A 92 7.31 -2.66 24.08
C ASN A 92 6.20 -2.75 23.03
N SER A 93 6.53 -2.67 21.74
CA SER A 93 5.51 -2.83 20.68
C SER A 93 5.29 -4.32 20.38
N PRO A 94 4.21 -4.97 20.87
CA PRO A 94 3.91 -6.34 20.48
C PRO A 94 3.58 -6.38 18.98
N HIS A 95 4.23 -7.26 18.23
CA HIS A 95 3.81 -7.61 16.87
C HIS A 95 2.51 -8.42 16.98
N SER A 96 1.35 -7.76 16.92
CA SER A 96 0.08 -8.47 16.81
C SER A 96 -0.18 -8.85 15.34
N LEU A 97 -0.49 -10.12 15.11
CA LEU A 97 -0.99 -10.61 13.84
C LEU A 97 -2.46 -10.20 13.71
N ILE A 98 -2.76 -9.35 12.74
CA ILE A 98 -4.15 -9.06 12.35
C ILE A 98 -4.58 -10.18 11.38
N GLU A 99 -5.65 -10.89 11.71
CA GLU A 99 -6.26 -11.90 10.83
C GLU A 99 -6.74 -11.25 9.51
N ARG A 100 -6.44 -11.92 8.39
CA ARG A 100 -6.53 -11.38 7.02
C ARG A 100 -7.69 -12.02 6.26
N ASP A 101 -8.92 -11.52 6.41
CA ASP A 101 -10.05 -12.12 5.66
C ASP A 101 -11.00 -11.14 4.93
N CYS A 102 -10.58 -9.88 4.71
CA CYS A 102 -11.32 -8.97 3.82
C CYS A 102 -10.45 -8.35 2.74
N ARG A 103 -10.55 -8.90 1.51
CA ARG A 103 -9.87 -8.39 0.33
C ARG A 103 -10.82 -7.56 -0.53
N VAL A 104 -10.72 -6.23 -0.42
CA VAL A 104 -11.41 -5.29 -1.32
C VAL A 104 -10.54 -5.06 -2.55
N GLU A 105 -10.97 -5.55 -3.72
CA GLU A 105 -10.29 -5.28 -4.99
C GLU A 105 -11.06 -4.25 -5.81
N ILE A 106 -10.42 -3.12 -6.12
CA ILE A 106 -10.97 -2.10 -7.03
C ILE A 106 -10.36 -2.34 -8.42
N THR A 107 -10.80 -3.40 -9.09
CA THR A 107 -10.16 -3.84 -10.34
C THR A 107 -10.79 -3.17 -11.56
N GLY A 108 -9.99 -2.35 -12.23
CA GLY A 108 -9.95 -2.32 -13.69
C GLY A 108 -8.84 -3.29 -14.11
N LEU A 109 -9.26 -4.40 -14.72
CA LEU A 109 -8.53 -5.58 -15.22
C LEU A 109 -6.99 -5.48 -15.21
N LEU A 110 -6.33 -6.14 -14.24
CA LEU A 110 -5.13 -6.97 -14.42
C LEU A 110 -4.80 -7.61 -13.06
N ILE A 111 -5.03 -8.92 -12.93
CA ILE A 111 -4.67 -9.72 -11.76
C ILE A 111 -3.18 -10.06 -11.89
N VAL A 112 -2.33 -9.43 -11.08
CA VAL A 112 -0.98 -9.97 -10.79
C VAL A 112 -1.07 -10.74 -9.48
N ARG A 113 -1.20 -12.05 -9.63
CA ARG A 113 -1.08 -13.05 -8.57
C ARG A 113 0.36 -12.99 -8.05
N TRP A 114 0.56 -12.52 -6.83
CA TRP A 114 1.79 -12.77 -6.07
C TRP A 114 1.80 -14.26 -5.73
N LEU A 115 2.26 -15.08 -6.67
CA LEU A 115 2.77 -16.41 -6.37
C LEU A 115 4.17 -16.21 -5.82
N SER A 116 4.41 -16.78 -4.64
CA SER A 116 5.72 -17.13 -4.13
C SER A 116 6.68 -17.43 -5.29
N MET A 117 7.77 -16.68 -5.37
CA MET A 117 8.99 -17.26 -5.92
C MET A 117 9.75 -17.93 -4.77
N PRO A 118 10.40 -19.08 -5.03
CA PRO A 118 11.10 -19.89 -4.03
C PRO A 118 12.25 -19.15 -3.35
#